data_AF-A0A5A9NPX8-F1
#
_entry.id   AF-A0A5A9NPX8-F1
#
_cell.length_a   1.000
_cell.length_b   1.000
_cell.length_c   1.000
_cell.angle_alpha   90.00
_cell.angle_beta   90.00
_cell.angle_gamma   90.00
#
_symmetry.space_group_name_H-M   'P 1'
#
loop_
_entity.id
_entity.type
_entity.pdbx_description
1 polymer ?
#
loop_
_entity_poly.entity_id
_entity_poly.type
_entity_poly.pdbx_seq_one_letter_code
_entity_poly.pdbx_strand_id
1 'polypeptide(L)'
;MSSTVGEEVLKVISKALPGLLQEKKEQLLQRLLSWGVESKDDLKYVEGAPGVDLSDLLPPIQIRKLLDRFKQAGEQNLAGTNVSPVLPPPSSTATLDIGPPSPSSATPVTWHESFQIPWDQMPSKLRSAVANGKRPLPSDRRKMIRIIVDEIRKYEKNPSKAQCHAVAAKMVKHYPKSFSDFDDGQEKNEIGYYSLLKQIKTRVEHVNRNNTLARKRQIMGLTDTTEKMQCRGQTATYGCTKWQPEPPLANSDDVLEEKRQTLENLYQRYGKSGADRGDVCALMKQTYYLQRKHINDTQTSPIKDLKSKWPYLFQQKHMYAHFEELTNITIHKKLSLTMEQYSYVLVDFFKSRPTNDDVKKVLSSEEEEEVGPLVIKLILAHFREDPDGLLLFADKCATAADIHTTLTIPGSPRLVVLECCFSVNDVILTGLNCNNQDK
;
A
#
# COMPACT_ATOMS: atom_id res chain seq x y z
N MET A 1 -13.40 32.83 35.37
CA MET A 1 -14.31 31.86 34.71
C MET A 1 -13.61 30.53 34.34
N SER A 2 -12.39 30.25 34.83
CA SER A 2 -11.60 29.08 34.40
C SER A 2 -11.82 27.77 35.20
N SER A 3 -12.46 27.81 36.38
CA SER A 3 -12.62 26.62 37.24
C SER A 3 -13.65 25.63 36.70
N THR A 4 -14.76 26.13 36.16
CA THR A 4 -15.91 25.34 35.74
C THR A 4 -15.63 24.49 34.49
N VAL A 5 -14.91 25.06 33.51
CA VAL A 5 -14.51 24.34 32.28
C VAL A 5 -13.57 23.17 32.61
N GLY A 6 -12.58 23.42 33.48
CA GLY A 6 -11.62 22.40 33.88
C GLY A 6 -12.29 21.21 34.56
N GLU A 7 -13.27 21.47 35.42
CA GLU A 7 -14.05 20.44 36.14
C GLU A 7 -14.89 19.59 35.18
N GLU A 8 -15.51 20.19 34.17
CA GLU A 8 -16.32 19.48 33.16
C GLU A 8 -15.46 18.56 32.28
N VAL A 9 -14.31 19.06 31.81
CA VAL A 9 -13.36 18.26 31.01
C VAL A 9 -12.76 17.14 31.85
N LEU A 10 -12.39 17.41 33.11
CA LEU A 10 -11.84 16.39 34.03
C LEU A 10 -12.85 15.28 34.33
N LYS A 11 -14.14 15.62 34.39
CA LYS A 11 -15.23 14.64 34.53
C LYS A 11 -15.34 13.73 33.31
N VAL A 12 -15.16 14.27 32.10
CA VAL A 12 -15.12 13.47 30.86
C VAL A 12 -13.90 12.54 30.84
N ILE A 13 -12.71 13.04 31.21
CA ILE A 13 -11.49 12.22 31.32
C ILE A 13 -11.68 11.08 32.32
N SER A 14 -12.24 11.39 33.50
CA SER A 14 -12.49 10.40 34.56
C SER A 14 -13.52 9.34 34.16
N LYS A 15 -14.52 9.71 33.36
CA LYS A 15 -15.51 8.75 32.82
C LYS A 15 -14.92 7.88 31.71
N ALA A 16 -14.02 8.43 30.90
CA ALA A 16 -13.36 7.68 29.83
C ALA A 16 -12.32 6.70 30.37
N LEU A 17 -11.56 7.11 31.38
CA LEU A 17 -10.46 6.34 31.96
C LEU A 17 -10.58 6.33 33.50
N PRO A 18 -11.52 5.53 34.06
CA PRO A 18 -11.79 5.52 35.51
C PRO A 18 -10.59 5.06 36.34
N GLY A 19 -9.79 4.12 35.83
CA GLY A 19 -8.61 3.57 36.50
C GLY A 19 -7.30 4.38 36.33
N LEU A 20 -7.35 5.58 35.74
CA LEU A 20 -6.18 6.42 35.57
C LEU A 20 -5.87 7.20 36.87
N LEU A 21 -4.59 7.26 37.25
CA LEU A 21 -4.12 8.03 38.42
C LEU A 21 -4.52 9.51 38.30
N GLN A 22 -4.89 10.11 39.43
CA GLN A 22 -5.41 11.48 39.48
C GLN A 22 -4.40 12.50 38.93
N GLU A 23 -3.12 12.35 39.27
CA GLU A 23 -2.02 13.18 38.76
C GLU A 23 -1.92 13.13 37.22
N LYS A 24 -2.13 11.96 36.61
CA LYS A 24 -2.15 11.82 35.14
C LYS A 24 -3.39 12.45 34.51
N LYS A 25 -4.54 12.43 35.21
CA LYS A 25 -5.77 13.10 34.74
C LYS A 25 -5.59 14.62 34.70
N GLU A 26 -4.90 15.17 35.70
CA GLU A 26 -4.58 16.60 35.77
C GLU A 26 -3.56 17.03 34.71
N GLN A 27 -2.53 16.20 34.44
CA GLN A 27 -1.59 16.44 33.34
C GLN A 27 -2.28 16.45 31.97
N LEU A 28 -3.23 15.52 31.75
CA LEU A 28 -4.04 15.49 30.54
C LEU A 28 -4.93 16.74 30.42
N LEU A 29 -5.56 17.16 31.52
CA LEU A 29 -6.38 18.37 31.53
C LEU A 29 -5.55 19.60 31.13
N GLN A 30 -4.36 19.78 31.72
CA GLN A 30 -3.48 20.90 31.39
C GLN A 30 -3.03 20.87 29.93
N ARG A 31 -2.73 19.69 29.38
CA ARG A 31 -2.37 19.55 27.97
C ARG A 31 -3.53 19.92 27.05
N LEU A 32 -4.76 19.53 27.38
CA LEU A 32 -5.95 19.88 26.60
C LEU A 32 -6.24 21.38 26.64
N LEU A 33 -6.12 22.02 27.81
CA LEU A 33 -6.24 23.48 27.92
C LEU A 33 -5.15 24.20 27.12
N SER A 34 -3.91 23.68 27.11
CA SER A 34 -2.82 24.25 26.29
C SER A 34 -3.05 24.13 24.78
N TRP A 35 -3.92 23.21 24.36
CA TRP A 35 -4.36 23.05 22.97
C TRP A 35 -5.59 23.90 22.64
N GLY A 36 -6.05 24.75 23.56
CA GLY A 36 -7.16 25.68 23.34
C GLY A 36 -8.54 25.06 23.57
N VAL A 37 -8.65 23.96 24.33
CA VAL A 37 -9.96 23.44 24.76
C VAL A 37 -10.55 24.39 25.80
N GLU A 38 -11.58 25.16 25.42
CA GLU A 38 -12.25 26.13 26.30
C GLU A 38 -13.61 25.64 26.80
N SER A 39 -14.11 24.53 26.26
CA SER A 39 -15.38 23.92 26.65
C SER A 39 -15.37 22.39 26.45
N LYS A 40 -16.33 21.72 27.07
CA LYS A 40 -16.56 20.28 26.85
C LYS A 40 -16.88 19.95 25.38
N ASP A 41 -17.53 20.87 24.65
CA ASP A 41 -17.91 20.67 23.26
C ASP A 41 -16.71 20.70 22.31
N ASP A 42 -15.60 21.35 22.71
CA ASP A 42 -14.37 21.43 21.91
C ASP A 42 -13.62 20.11 21.85
N LEU A 43 -13.90 19.19 22.79
CA LEU A 43 -13.25 17.89 22.87
C LEU A 43 -13.42 17.07 21.57
N LYS A 44 -14.52 17.26 20.84
CA LYS A 44 -14.76 16.56 19.56
C LYS A 44 -13.78 16.97 18.45
N TYR A 45 -13.10 18.11 18.58
CA TYR A 45 -12.12 18.63 17.62
C TYR A 45 -10.67 18.30 17.98
N VAL A 46 -10.44 17.62 19.11
CA VAL A 46 -9.09 17.21 19.53
C VAL A 46 -8.50 16.16 18.58
N GLU A 47 -9.34 15.37 17.90
CA GLU A 47 -8.87 14.40 16.90
C GLU A 47 -8.67 15.09 15.54
N GLY A 48 -7.41 15.20 15.10
CA GLY A 48 -7.05 15.72 13.78
C GLY A 48 -6.26 17.03 13.79
N ALA A 49 -6.02 17.65 14.94
CA ALA A 49 -5.12 18.79 15.03
C ALA A 49 -3.64 18.34 14.94
N PRO A 50 -2.80 19.01 14.15
CA PRO A 50 -1.38 18.67 14.04
C PRO A 50 -0.66 18.91 15.39
N GLY A 51 0.05 17.91 15.88
CA GLY A 51 0.77 17.97 17.17
C GLY A 51 0.02 17.38 18.37
N VAL A 52 -1.16 16.77 18.16
CA VAL A 52 -1.89 16.02 19.20
C VAL A 52 -1.23 14.65 19.39
N ASP A 53 -0.16 14.61 20.18
CA ASP A 53 0.44 13.38 20.68
C ASP A 53 0.19 13.27 22.19
N LEU A 54 -0.48 12.19 22.59
CA LEU A 54 -0.71 11.80 23.98
C LEU A 54 0.04 10.51 24.34
N SER A 55 0.91 10.03 23.45
CA SER A 55 1.66 8.77 23.62
C SER A 55 2.68 8.85 24.76
N ASP A 56 3.09 10.07 25.14
CA ASP A 56 3.91 10.36 26.32
C ASP A 56 3.14 10.17 27.65
N LEU A 57 1.83 10.38 27.63
CA LEU A 57 0.98 10.35 28.83
C LEU A 57 0.17 9.06 28.96
N LEU A 58 -0.25 8.45 27.85
CA LEU A 58 -1.18 7.33 27.80
C LEU A 58 -0.76 6.25 26.77
N PRO A 59 -0.97 4.96 27.08
CA PRO A 59 -0.85 3.89 26.10
C PRO A 59 -1.87 4.03 24.95
N PRO A 60 -1.57 3.51 23.74
CA PRO A 60 -2.40 3.68 22.55
C PRO A 60 -3.87 3.30 22.69
N ILE A 61 -4.19 2.27 23.47
CA ILE A 61 -5.57 1.82 23.70
C ILE A 61 -6.34 2.82 24.59
N GLN A 62 -5.67 3.43 25.57
CA GLN A 62 -6.29 4.42 26.44
C GLN A 62 -6.55 5.73 25.68
N ILE A 63 -5.65 6.13 24.79
CA ILE A 63 -5.85 7.26 23.87
C ILE A 63 -7.10 7.04 23.01
N ARG A 64 -7.23 5.87 22.38
CA ARG A 64 -8.40 5.54 21.55
C ARG A 64 -9.72 5.59 22.34
N LYS A 65 -9.74 5.04 23.56
CA LYS A 65 -10.91 5.11 24.45
C LYS A 65 -11.26 6.54 24.85
N LEU A 66 -10.25 7.39 25.06
CA LEU A 66 -10.42 8.79 25.41
C LEU A 66 -11.02 9.58 24.23
N LEU A 67 -10.46 9.44 23.03
CA LEU A 67 -10.94 10.13 21.82
C LEU A 67 -12.37 9.69 21.42
N ASP A 68 -12.69 8.40 21.54
CA ASP A 68 -14.05 7.90 21.30
C ASP A 68 -15.08 8.55 22.24
N ARG A 69 -14.69 8.76 23.50
CA ARG A 69 -15.54 9.46 24.49
C ARG A 69 -15.64 10.95 24.24
N PHE A 70 -14.61 11.58 23.69
CA PHE A 70 -14.63 13.00 23.33
C PHE A 70 -15.61 13.27 22.17
N LYS A 71 -15.68 12.37 21.18
CA LYS A 71 -16.68 12.45 20.12
C LYS A 71 -18.11 12.37 20.66
N GLN A 72 -18.38 11.40 21.55
CA GLN A 72 -19.70 11.24 22.17
C GLN A 72 -20.08 12.40 23.11
N ALA A 73 -19.11 13.08 23.72
CA ALA A 73 -19.36 14.16 24.67
C ALA A 73 -19.94 15.43 24.02
N GLY A 74 -19.59 15.69 22.75
CA GLY A 74 -20.08 16.84 21.98
C GLY A 74 -21.39 16.60 21.20
N GLU A 75 -21.89 15.36 21.16
CA GLU A 75 -23.14 15.00 20.46
C GLU A 75 -24.39 15.06 21.37
N GLN A 76 -24.23 15.23 22.69
CA GLN A 76 -25.35 15.18 23.65
C GLN A 76 -26.20 16.47 23.74
N ASN A 77 -25.95 17.50 22.92
CA ASN A 77 -26.66 18.78 23.00
C ASN A 77 -27.78 18.99 21.94
N LEU A 78 -28.16 17.96 21.16
CA LEU A 78 -29.15 18.10 20.06
C LEU A 78 -30.45 17.27 20.18
N ALA A 79 -30.75 16.68 21.34
CA ALA A 79 -32.07 16.11 21.66
C ALA A 79 -32.26 16.15 23.18
N GLY A 80 -33.30 16.65 23.81
CA GLY A 80 -34.62 17.13 23.41
C GLY A 80 -35.47 17.12 24.68
N THR A 81 -36.23 18.18 24.89
CA THR A 81 -37.40 18.39 25.76
C THR A 81 -37.93 17.20 26.60
N ASN A 82 -38.07 17.48 27.90
CA ASN A 82 -38.92 16.82 28.93
C ASN A 82 -40.06 15.93 28.41
N VAL A 83 -40.07 14.64 28.80
CA VAL A 83 -41.20 13.99 29.48
C VAL A 83 -40.67 12.82 30.37
N SER A 84 -40.90 12.90 31.68
CA SER A 84 -40.88 11.79 32.67
C SER A 84 -42.33 11.55 33.14
N PRO A 85 -42.71 10.57 34.01
CA PRO A 85 -41.97 9.51 34.73
C PRO A 85 -42.66 8.11 34.57
N VAL A 86 -42.23 6.98 35.15
CA VAL A 86 -42.53 6.52 36.53
C VAL A 86 -41.82 5.16 36.78
N LEU A 87 -41.15 5.06 37.92
CA LEU A 87 -40.67 3.82 38.58
C LEU A 87 -41.77 3.25 39.51
N PRO A 88 -41.71 1.95 39.85
CA PRO A 88 -41.62 1.61 41.28
C PRO A 88 -40.59 0.44 41.53
N PRO A 89 -40.28 0.04 42.79
CA PRO A 89 -38.93 0.07 43.36
C PRO A 89 -38.43 -1.34 43.81
N PRO A 90 -37.30 -1.49 44.54
CA PRO A 90 -36.54 -2.74 44.65
C PRO A 90 -36.84 -3.53 45.94
N SER A 91 -36.48 -4.83 45.96
CA SER A 91 -35.64 -5.49 47.01
C SER A 91 -35.93 -7.00 47.19
N SER A 92 -34.82 -7.74 47.36
CA SER A 92 -34.59 -8.84 48.32
C SER A 92 -35.25 -10.23 48.17
N THR A 93 -34.34 -11.20 47.99
CA THR A 93 -34.19 -12.49 48.70
C THR A 93 -35.33 -13.54 48.67
N ALA A 94 -35.08 -14.69 48.03
CA ALA A 94 -34.99 -16.03 48.68
C ALA A 94 -35.18 -17.21 47.70
N THR A 95 -34.29 -18.21 47.86
CA THR A 95 -34.48 -19.67 47.72
C THR A 95 -35.11 -20.32 46.48
N LEU A 96 -34.27 -21.13 45.83
CA LEU A 96 -34.48 -22.52 45.36
C LEU A 96 -35.86 -22.88 44.78
N ASP A 97 -35.92 -23.08 43.47
CA ASP A 97 -36.59 -24.28 42.95
C ASP A 97 -35.97 -24.78 41.64
N ILE A 98 -35.96 -26.11 41.51
CA ILE A 98 -35.27 -26.90 40.49
C ILE A 98 -36.18 -27.06 39.27
N GLY A 99 -35.69 -26.70 38.08
CA GLY A 99 -36.36 -26.94 36.80
C GLY A 99 -35.36 -27.24 35.67
N PRO A 100 -35.71 -28.08 34.68
CA PRO A 100 -34.77 -28.89 33.88
C PRO A 100 -33.98 -28.08 32.83
N PRO A 101 -32.83 -28.60 32.35
CA PRO A 101 -31.95 -27.85 31.46
C PRO A 101 -32.48 -27.87 30.03
N SER A 102 -32.47 -26.72 29.37
CA SER A 102 -32.56 -26.61 27.91
C SER A 102 -31.80 -25.38 27.43
N PRO A 103 -31.29 -25.41 26.19
CA PRO A 103 -29.85 -25.36 25.96
C PRO A 103 -29.30 -23.97 25.67
N SER A 104 -27.98 -23.88 25.84
CA SER A 104 -27.07 -22.79 25.53
C SER A 104 -27.51 -21.83 24.42
N SER A 105 -27.39 -20.55 24.74
CA SER A 105 -27.31 -19.42 23.81
C SER A 105 -26.36 -19.73 22.64
N ALA A 106 -26.92 -20.07 21.49
CA ALA A 106 -26.18 -20.20 20.25
C ALA A 106 -25.72 -18.81 19.79
N THR A 107 -24.41 -18.63 19.67
CA THR A 107 -23.80 -17.55 18.88
C THR A 107 -24.40 -17.53 17.47
N PRO A 108 -24.71 -16.36 16.87
CA PRO A 108 -25.22 -16.31 15.51
C PRO A 108 -24.21 -16.91 14.54
N VAL A 109 -24.51 -18.10 14.02
CA VAL A 109 -23.67 -18.82 13.05
C VAL A 109 -23.53 -17.96 11.80
N THR A 110 -22.31 -17.55 11.50
CA THR A 110 -22.05 -16.76 10.29
C THR A 110 -22.11 -17.66 9.05
N TRP A 111 -22.60 -17.15 7.90
CA TRP A 111 -22.85 -17.99 6.71
C TRP A 111 -21.63 -18.78 6.23
N HIS A 112 -20.42 -18.23 6.42
CA HIS A 112 -19.18 -18.83 5.95
C HIS A 112 -18.75 -20.01 6.83
N GLU A 113 -19.18 -20.06 8.10
CA GLU A 113 -18.99 -21.20 9.00
C GLU A 113 -19.90 -22.38 8.61
N SER A 114 -21.13 -22.11 8.17
CA SER A 114 -22.06 -23.15 7.70
C SER A 114 -21.94 -23.47 6.20
N PHE A 115 -21.20 -22.65 5.43
CA PHE A 115 -21.06 -22.81 3.98
C PHE A 115 -20.56 -24.21 3.59
N GLN A 116 -21.34 -24.87 2.73
CA GLN A 116 -21.03 -26.18 2.16
C GLN A 116 -20.45 -26.01 0.76
N ILE A 117 -19.35 -26.73 0.48
CA ILE A 117 -18.71 -26.67 -0.84
C ILE A 117 -19.51 -27.58 -1.79
N PRO A 118 -20.00 -27.07 -2.94
CA PRO A 118 -20.84 -27.82 -3.88
C PRO A 118 -20.03 -28.82 -4.72
N TRP A 119 -19.48 -29.86 -4.09
CA TRP A 119 -18.62 -30.84 -4.75
C TRP A 119 -19.33 -31.62 -5.87
N ASP A 120 -20.63 -31.82 -5.73
CA ASP A 120 -21.55 -32.46 -6.68
C ASP A 120 -21.66 -31.66 -8.00
N GLN A 121 -21.51 -30.33 -7.96
CA GLN A 121 -21.55 -29.47 -9.14
C GLN A 121 -20.20 -29.40 -9.88
N MET A 122 -19.12 -29.94 -9.30
CA MET A 122 -17.78 -29.84 -9.89
C MET A 122 -17.61 -30.68 -11.16
N PRO A 123 -16.72 -30.30 -12.09
CA PRO A 123 -16.41 -31.14 -13.25
C PRO A 123 -15.95 -32.54 -12.85
N SER A 124 -16.39 -33.58 -13.57
CA SER A 124 -16.03 -34.98 -13.30
C SER A 124 -14.51 -35.22 -13.28
N LYS A 125 -13.78 -34.56 -14.19
CA LYS A 125 -12.30 -34.59 -14.24
C LYS A 125 -11.68 -34.04 -12.95
N LEU A 126 -12.24 -32.97 -12.39
CA LEU A 126 -11.76 -32.41 -11.13
C LEU A 126 -12.03 -33.37 -9.97
N ARG A 127 -13.26 -33.91 -9.86
CA ARG A 127 -13.62 -34.88 -8.82
C ARG A 127 -12.72 -36.12 -8.86
N SER A 128 -12.46 -36.65 -10.05
CA SER A 128 -11.54 -37.77 -10.24
C SER A 128 -10.12 -37.43 -9.82
N ALA A 129 -9.60 -36.25 -10.18
CA ALA A 129 -8.27 -35.82 -9.79
C ALA A 129 -8.12 -35.70 -8.26
N VAL A 130 -9.07 -35.05 -7.59
CA VAL A 130 -9.01 -34.88 -6.12
C VAL A 130 -9.24 -36.18 -5.36
N ALA A 131 -10.08 -37.08 -5.86
CA ALA A 131 -10.28 -38.41 -5.29
C ALA A 131 -8.99 -39.26 -5.36
N ASN A 132 -8.19 -39.06 -6.40
CA ASN A 132 -6.89 -39.72 -6.55
C ASN A 132 -5.74 -38.97 -5.84
N GLY A 133 -6.04 -37.93 -5.05
CA GLY A 133 -5.04 -37.10 -4.39
C GLY A 133 -4.15 -36.30 -5.33
N LYS A 134 -4.52 -36.17 -6.60
CA LYS A 134 -3.76 -35.43 -7.62
C LYS A 134 -4.18 -33.97 -7.65
N ARG A 135 -3.26 -33.08 -8.02
CA ARG A 135 -3.55 -31.67 -8.24
C ARG A 135 -4.40 -31.50 -9.51
N PRO A 136 -5.57 -30.83 -9.46
CA PRO A 136 -6.40 -30.64 -10.64
C PRO A 136 -5.72 -29.78 -11.70
N LEU A 137 -6.06 -30.03 -12.98
CA LEU A 137 -5.58 -29.23 -14.09
C LEU A 137 -6.00 -27.75 -13.97
N PRO A 138 -5.20 -26.78 -14.48
CA PRO A 138 -5.52 -25.36 -14.36
C PRO A 138 -6.89 -24.95 -14.92
N SER A 139 -7.35 -25.60 -16.00
CA SER A 139 -8.68 -25.38 -16.60
C SER A 139 -9.82 -25.77 -15.67
N ASP A 140 -9.71 -26.95 -15.05
CA ASP A 140 -10.71 -27.49 -14.14
C ASP A 140 -10.71 -26.73 -12.81
N ARG A 141 -9.53 -26.35 -12.31
CA ARG A 141 -9.40 -25.49 -11.12
C ARG A 141 -10.10 -24.15 -11.32
N ARG A 142 -9.96 -23.51 -12.49
CA ARG A 142 -10.68 -22.26 -12.81
C ARG A 142 -12.21 -22.44 -12.84
N LYS A 143 -12.72 -23.57 -13.34
CA LYS A 143 -14.16 -23.87 -13.34
C LYS A 143 -14.70 -24.05 -11.92
N MET A 144 -13.99 -24.80 -11.07
CA MET A 144 -14.30 -24.95 -9.65
C MET A 144 -14.39 -23.59 -8.95
N ILE A 145 -13.41 -22.69 -9.16
CA ILE A 145 -13.43 -21.36 -8.55
C ILE A 145 -14.65 -20.54 -8.99
N ARG A 146 -15.11 -20.67 -10.24
CA ARG A 146 -16.34 -20.01 -10.71
C ARG A 146 -17.56 -20.51 -9.95
N ILE A 147 -17.75 -21.83 -9.89
CA ILE A 147 -18.88 -22.48 -9.19
C ILE A 147 -18.92 -22.03 -7.72
N ILE A 148 -17.78 -22.05 -7.04
CA ILE A 148 -17.70 -21.66 -5.62
C ILE A 148 -18.05 -20.20 -5.42
N VAL A 149 -17.51 -19.30 -6.25
CA VAL A 149 -17.82 -17.88 -6.13
C VAL A 149 -19.29 -17.60 -6.44
N ASP A 150 -19.88 -18.32 -7.39
CA ASP A 150 -21.30 -18.19 -7.72
C ASP A 150 -22.18 -18.65 -6.54
N GLU A 151 -21.80 -19.73 -5.82
CA GLU A 151 -22.46 -20.14 -4.57
C GLU A 151 -22.25 -19.15 -3.42
N ILE A 152 -21.02 -18.68 -3.18
CA ILE A 152 -20.73 -17.68 -2.14
C ILE A 152 -21.60 -16.43 -2.34
N ARG A 153 -21.79 -16.01 -3.59
CA ARG A 153 -22.56 -14.81 -3.94
C ARG A 153 -24.05 -14.93 -3.70
N LYS A 154 -24.58 -16.13 -3.45
CA LYS A 154 -25.97 -16.31 -2.98
C LYS A 154 -26.15 -15.81 -1.53
N TYR A 155 -25.09 -15.84 -0.74
CA TYR A 155 -25.09 -15.34 0.64
C TYR A 155 -24.63 -13.88 0.69
N GLU A 156 -23.52 -13.56 0.03
CA GLU A 156 -22.93 -12.23 0.08
C GLU A 156 -22.29 -11.84 -1.26
N LYS A 157 -22.72 -10.70 -1.82
CA LYS A 157 -22.22 -10.26 -3.14
C LYS A 157 -20.73 -9.89 -3.12
N ASN A 158 -20.21 -9.39 -2.00
CA ASN A 158 -18.83 -8.95 -1.86
C ASN A 158 -18.19 -9.44 -0.54
N PRO A 159 -17.93 -10.75 -0.41
CA PRO A 159 -17.34 -11.33 0.79
C PRO A 159 -15.98 -10.70 1.12
N SER A 160 -15.75 -10.49 2.41
CA SER A 160 -14.47 -10.07 2.98
C SER A 160 -13.39 -11.13 2.77
N LYS A 161 -12.11 -10.73 2.93
CA LYS A 161 -10.98 -11.65 2.82
C LYS A 161 -11.05 -12.78 3.86
N ALA A 162 -11.53 -12.49 5.07
CA ALA A 162 -11.69 -13.49 6.14
C ALA A 162 -12.76 -14.55 5.80
N GLN A 163 -13.87 -14.15 5.18
CA GLN A 163 -14.90 -15.09 4.75
C GLN A 163 -14.41 -15.97 3.60
N CYS A 164 -13.74 -15.39 2.60
CA CYS A 164 -13.11 -16.17 1.52
C CYS A 164 -12.03 -17.12 2.05
N HIS A 165 -11.30 -16.70 3.08
CA HIS A 165 -10.29 -17.51 3.76
C HIS A 165 -10.91 -18.75 4.40
N ALA A 166 -12.01 -18.59 5.14
CA ALA A 166 -12.70 -19.72 5.77
C ALA A 166 -13.14 -20.78 4.74
N VAL A 167 -13.63 -20.34 3.57
CA VAL A 167 -13.99 -21.27 2.48
C VAL A 167 -12.76 -21.96 1.89
N ALA A 168 -11.68 -21.22 1.64
CA ALA A 168 -10.43 -21.81 1.13
C ALA A 168 -9.84 -22.83 2.11
N ALA A 169 -9.83 -22.52 3.41
CA ALA A 169 -9.35 -23.40 4.46
C ALA A 169 -10.17 -24.71 4.51
N LYS A 170 -11.51 -24.64 4.38
CA LYS A 170 -12.38 -25.83 4.29
C LYS A 170 -12.04 -26.72 3.09
N MET A 171 -11.77 -26.11 1.93
CA MET A 171 -11.42 -26.87 0.72
C MET A 171 -10.09 -27.61 0.88
N VAL A 172 -9.06 -26.94 1.39
CA VAL A 172 -7.75 -27.57 1.62
C VAL A 172 -7.86 -28.63 2.71
N LYS A 173 -8.64 -28.41 3.77
CA LYS A 173 -8.91 -29.42 4.79
C LYS A 173 -9.55 -30.69 4.21
N HIS A 174 -10.42 -30.55 3.20
CA HIS A 174 -11.09 -31.68 2.56
C HIS A 174 -10.20 -32.45 1.57
N TYR A 175 -9.35 -31.75 0.82
CA TYR A 175 -8.40 -32.37 -0.12
C TYR A 175 -7.01 -31.73 -0.02
N PRO A 176 -6.25 -32.04 1.04
CA PRO A 176 -4.97 -31.37 1.33
C PRO A 176 -3.94 -31.61 0.22
N LYS A 177 -3.77 -32.85 -0.25
CA LYS A 177 -2.81 -33.19 -1.33
C LYS A 177 -3.10 -32.49 -2.66
N SER A 178 -4.37 -32.17 -2.92
CA SER A 178 -4.78 -31.57 -4.19
C SER A 178 -4.74 -30.04 -4.19
N PHE A 179 -4.88 -29.41 -3.02
CA PHE A 179 -5.07 -27.96 -2.92
C PHE A 179 -4.10 -27.23 -1.98
N SER A 180 -3.30 -27.94 -1.19
CA SER A 180 -2.25 -27.32 -0.37
C SER A 180 -1.24 -26.59 -1.27
N ASP A 181 -0.72 -25.48 -0.77
CA ASP A 181 0.37 -24.75 -1.40
C ASP A 181 1.73 -25.42 -1.21
N PHE A 182 1.84 -26.36 -0.26
CA PHE A 182 3.05 -27.11 0.02
C PHE A 182 3.06 -28.43 -0.77
N ASP A 183 4.21 -28.78 -1.36
CA ASP A 183 4.43 -30.08 -2.00
C ASP A 183 4.70 -31.17 -0.94
N ASP A 184 4.49 -32.45 -1.32
CA ASP A 184 4.52 -33.67 -0.49
C ASP A 184 5.84 -33.93 0.31
N GLY A 185 6.82 -33.02 0.26
CA GLY A 185 8.17 -33.20 0.81
C GLY A 185 8.56 -32.35 2.02
N GLN A 186 7.68 -31.49 2.56
CA GLN A 186 7.97 -30.75 3.79
C GLN A 186 6.96 -31.08 4.88
N GLU A 187 7.41 -31.73 5.96
CA GLU A 187 6.66 -31.79 7.22
C GLU A 187 6.44 -30.36 7.74
N LYS A 188 5.23 -29.81 7.56
CA LYS A 188 4.86 -28.53 8.17
C LYS A 188 3.44 -28.55 8.69
N ASN A 189 3.32 -28.14 9.95
CA ASN A 189 2.09 -27.87 10.71
C ASN A 189 1.25 -26.70 10.15
N GLU A 190 1.54 -26.20 8.96
CA GLU A 190 0.81 -25.09 8.34
C GLU A 190 0.07 -25.58 7.10
N ILE A 191 -1.24 -25.37 7.06
CA ILE A 191 -2.07 -25.69 5.90
C ILE A 191 -1.98 -24.52 4.92
N GLY A 192 -1.37 -24.72 3.75
CA GLY A 192 -1.20 -23.68 2.73
C GLY A 192 -2.47 -23.49 1.92
N TYR A 193 -3.12 -22.33 2.02
CA TYR A 193 -4.37 -21.99 1.30
C TYR A 193 -4.30 -20.66 0.53
N TYR A 194 -3.12 -20.03 0.48
CA TYR A 194 -2.92 -18.70 -0.10
C TYR A 194 -3.26 -18.65 -1.59
N SER A 195 -2.82 -19.64 -2.37
CA SER A 195 -3.11 -19.66 -3.81
C SER A 195 -4.61 -19.78 -4.09
N LEU A 196 -5.32 -20.57 -3.29
CA LEU A 196 -6.74 -20.80 -3.42
C LEU A 196 -7.55 -19.57 -2.97
N LEU A 197 -7.19 -18.98 -1.83
CA LEU A 197 -7.76 -17.73 -1.34
C LEU A 197 -7.63 -16.60 -2.38
N LYS A 198 -6.43 -16.44 -2.96
CA LYS A 198 -6.17 -15.42 -3.99
C LYS A 198 -7.09 -15.63 -5.20
N GLN A 199 -7.23 -16.86 -5.69
CA GLN A 199 -8.10 -17.18 -6.83
C GLN A 199 -9.57 -16.86 -6.55
N ILE A 200 -10.08 -17.23 -5.36
CA ILE A 200 -11.46 -16.93 -4.94
C ILE A 200 -11.67 -15.41 -4.91
N LYS A 201 -10.77 -14.67 -4.23
CA LYS A 201 -10.94 -13.21 -4.06
C LYS A 201 -10.84 -12.45 -5.38
N THR A 202 -9.87 -12.78 -6.24
CA THR A 202 -9.75 -12.21 -7.59
C THR A 202 -11.01 -12.48 -8.42
N ARG A 203 -11.59 -13.69 -8.33
CA ARG A 203 -12.84 -13.99 -9.05
C ARG A 203 -14.03 -13.19 -8.51
N VAL A 204 -14.18 -13.04 -7.20
CA VAL A 204 -15.20 -12.17 -6.58
C VAL A 204 -15.10 -10.74 -7.13
N GLU A 205 -13.89 -10.17 -7.13
CA GLU A 205 -13.63 -8.83 -7.66
C GLU A 205 -13.96 -8.72 -9.15
N HIS A 206 -13.57 -9.70 -9.96
CA HIS A 206 -13.89 -9.73 -11.38
C HIS A 206 -15.40 -9.73 -11.65
N VAL A 207 -16.19 -10.48 -10.88
CA VAL A 207 -17.66 -10.48 -11.05
C VAL A 207 -18.28 -9.18 -10.57
N ASN A 208 -17.70 -8.55 -9.55
CA ASN A 208 -18.19 -7.29 -9.00
C ASN A 208 -17.77 -6.05 -9.81
N ARG A 209 -16.91 -6.19 -10.82
CA ARG A 209 -16.36 -5.08 -11.63
C ARG A 209 -17.42 -4.23 -12.32
N ASN A 210 -18.54 -4.82 -12.76
CA ASN A 210 -19.65 -4.08 -13.37
C ASN A 210 -20.46 -3.25 -12.35
N ASN A 211 -20.30 -3.53 -11.05
CA ASN A 211 -20.98 -2.83 -9.96
C ASN A 211 -20.17 -1.62 -9.45
N THR A 212 -18.86 -1.58 -9.73
CA THR A 212 -17.96 -0.50 -9.29
C THR A 212 -18.18 0.81 -10.05
N LEU A 213 -18.43 0.74 -11.37
CA LEU A 213 -18.68 1.93 -12.20
C LEU A 213 -20.08 2.54 -11.96
N ALA A 214 -21.08 1.73 -11.66
CA ALA A 214 -22.43 2.18 -11.29
C ALA A 214 -22.42 2.87 -9.91
N ARG A 215 -21.69 2.29 -8.94
CA ARG A 215 -21.51 2.87 -7.61
C ARG A 215 -20.68 4.15 -7.62
N LYS A 216 -19.65 4.25 -8.47
CA LYS A 216 -18.89 5.51 -8.69
C LYS A 216 -19.76 6.60 -9.33
N ARG A 217 -20.63 6.27 -10.28
CA ARG A 217 -21.56 7.24 -10.91
C ARG A 217 -22.60 7.80 -9.94
N GLN A 218 -23.07 7.01 -8.96
CA GLN A 218 -23.96 7.51 -7.90
C GLN A 218 -23.26 8.48 -6.93
N ILE A 219 -21.97 8.27 -6.65
CA ILE A 219 -21.18 9.16 -5.78
C ILE A 219 -20.85 10.47 -6.51
N MET A 220 -20.57 10.43 -7.82
CA MET A 220 -20.25 11.61 -8.62
C MET A 220 -21.46 12.49 -8.99
N GLY A 221 -22.69 12.02 -8.77
CA GLY A 221 -23.91 12.76 -9.11
C GLY A 221 -24.41 13.72 -8.02
N LEU A 222 -23.82 13.72 -6.82
CA LEU A 222 -24.31 14.52 -5.68
C LEU A 222 -23.48 15.75 -5.33
N THR A 223 -22.30 15.97 -5.93
CA THR A 223 -21.43 17.08 -5.58
C THR A 223 -21.15 17.94 -6.80
N ASP A 224 -22.09 18.82 -7.10
CA ASP A 224 -21.93 19.88 -8.11
C ASP A 224 -21.50 21.17 -7.42
N THR A 225 -20.20 21.28 -7.11
CA THR A 225 -19.53 22.55 -6.77
C THR A 225 -18.05 22.45 -7.12
N THR A 226 -17.65 23.13 -8.19
CA THR A 226 -16.40 23.90 -8.44
C THR A 226 -15.01 23.51 -7.87
N GLU A 227 -14.77 22.32 -7.30
CA GLU A 227 -13.45 21.86 -6.85
C GLU A 227 -12.81 20.84 -7.81
N LYS A 228 -12.98 21.04 -9.13
CA LYS A 228 -12.58 20.06 -10.16
C LYS A 228 -11.08 19.96 -10.46
N MET A 229 -10.19 20.55 -9.66
CA MET A 229 -8.72 20.43 -9.88
C MET A 229 -7.95 19.57 -8.87
N GLN A 230 -8.55 19.11 -7.77
CA GLN A 230 -7.79 18.41 -6.71
C GLN A 230 -8.06 16.90 -6.57
N CYS A 231 -8.99 16.33 -7.33
CA CYS A 231 -9.32 14.91 -7.20
C CYS A 231 -8.93 14.06 -8.43
N ARG A 232 -7.64 14.01 -8.78
CA ARG A 232 -7.11 12.83 -9.47
C ARG A 232 -6.90 11.73 -8.42
N GLY A 233 -7.93 10.89 -8.26
CA GLY A 233 -8.10 9.99 -7.12
C GLY A 233 -7.02 8.92 -6.91
N GLN A 234 -7.19 8.21 -5.79
CA GLN A 234 -6.42 7.09 -5.20
C GLN A 234 -5.83 6.02 -6.16
N THR A 235 -6.17 6.05 -7.44
CA THR A 235 -5.59 5.17 -8.47
C THR A 235 -4.17 5.62 -8.91
N ALA A 236 -3.81 6.89 -8.68
CA ALA A 236 -2.45 7.40 -8.95
C ALA A 236 -1.42 7.06 -7.85
N THR A 237 -1.86 6.40 -6.77
CA THR A 237 -1.10 6.22 -5.52
C THR A 237 -0.54 4.81 -5.36
N TYR A 238 -0.17 4.12 -6.45
CA TYR A 238 0.39 2.77 -6.35
C TYR A 238 1.80 2.82 -5.74
N GLY A 239 1.91 2.62 -4.43
CA GLY A 239 3.17 2.62 -3.67
C GLY A 239 3.79 4.00 -3.41
N CYS A 240 3.20 5.08 -3.95
CA CYS A 240 3.69 6.45 -3.76
C CYS A 240 2.97 7.11 -2.58
N THR A 241 3.56 7.05 -1.38
CA THR A 241 3.00 7.61 -0.15
C THR A 241 3.01 9.14 -0.12
N LYS A 242 3.95 9.78 -0.81
CA LYS A 242 4.07 11.26 -0.90
C LYS A 242 3.96 11.78 -2.34
N TRP A 243 3.00 11.25 -3.11
CA TRP A 243 2.81 11.62 -4.52
C TRP A 243 2.57 13.13 -4.74
N GLN A 244 1.70 13.73 -3.92
CA GLN A 244 1.35 15.14 -3.94
C GLN A 244 1.37 15.67 -2.49
N PRO A 245 2.56 16.04 -1.97
CA PRO A 245 2.68 16.55 -0.62
C PRO A 245 1.92 17.86 -0.44
N GLU A 246 1.51 18.15 0.78
CA GLU A 246 0.88 19.42 1.14
C GLU A 246 1.91 20.56 1.16
N PRO A 247 1.50 21.80 0.84
CA PRO A 247 2.39 22.96 0.95
C PRO A 247 2.88 23.12 2.40
N PRO A 248 4.19 23.35 2.63
CA PRO A 248 4.73 23.50 3.99
C PRO A 248 4.09 24.63 4.79
N LEU A 249 3.75 25.76 4.13
CA LEU A 249 2.99 26.90 4.68
C LEU A 249 2.18 27.57 3.55
N ALA A 250 1.08 28.23 3.90
CA ALA A 250 0.35 29.06 2.94
C ALA A 250 1.27 30.20 2.43
N ASN A 251 1.41 30.34 1.11
CA ASN A 251 2.29 31.30 0.43
C ASN A 251 3.82 31.03 0.54
N SER A 252 4.24 29.79 0.80
CA SER A 252 5.68 29.45 0.83
C SER A 252 6.34 29.29 -0.55
N ASP A 253 5.57 29.37 -1.63
CA ASP A 253 6.06 29.02 -2.98
C ASP A 253 7.21 29.93 -3.42
N ASP A 254 7.16 31.24 -3.12
CA ASP A 254 8.23 32.18 -3.46
C ASP A 254 9.55 31.83 -2.75
N VAL A 255 9.48 31.46 -1.46
CA VAL A 255 10.64 31.04 -0.67
C VAL A 255 11.21 29.71 -1.20
N LEU A 256 10.34 28.79 -1.61
CA LEU A 256 10.78 27.52 -2.21
C LEU A 256 11.40 27.73 -3.60
N GLU A 257 10.90 28.71 -4.36
CA GLU A 257 11.45 29.08 -5.66
C GLU A 257 12.83 29.75 -5.52
N GLU A 258 13.05 30.59 -4.51
CA GLU A 258 14.38 31.13 -4.19
C GLU A 258 15.38 30.00 -3.85
N LYS A 259 14.94 29.01 -3.07
CA LYS A 259 15.73 27.80 -2.77
C LYS A 259 16.02 26.98 -4.02
N ARG A 260 15.06 26.88 -4.95
CA ARG A 260 15.29 26.24 -6.26
C ARG A 260 16.34 27.01 -7.07
N GLN A 261 16.25 28.34 -7.15
CA GLN A 261 17.22 29.15 -7.87
C GLN A 261 18.62 29.01 -7.27
N THR A 262 18.70 28.86 -5.94
CA THR A 262 19.96 28.57 -5.25
C THR A 262 20.54 27.22 -5.67
N LEU A 263 19.72 26.16 -5.78
CA LEU A 263 20.14 24.85 -6.30
C LEU A 263 20.63 24.94 -7.76
N GLU A 264 19.96 25.72 -8.60
CA GLU A 264 20.38 25.95 -9.98
C GLU A 264 21.74 26.66 -10.05
N ASN A 265 21.93 27.72 -9.26
CA ASN A 265 23.20 28.45 -9.17
C ASN A 265 24.35 27.56 -8.67
N LEU A 266 24.08 26.70 -7.68
CA LEU A 266 25.04 25.70 -7.20
C LEU A 266 25.42 24.72 -8.30
N TYR A 267 24.46 24.28 -9.12
CA TYR A 267 24.75 23.44 -10.27
C TYR A 267 25.58 24.15 -11.34
N GLN A 268 25.33 25.43 -11.62
CA GLN A 268 26.16 26.18 -12.57
C GLN A 268 27.60 26.33 -12.08
N ARG A 269 27.79 26.49 -10.77
CA ARG A 269 29.13 26.68 -10.17
C ARG A 269 29.92 25.39 -10.00
N TYR A 270 29.27 24.31 -9.59
CA TYR A 270 29.92 23.06 -9.20
C TYR A 270 29.56 21.88 -10.12
N GLY A 271 28.60 22.04 -11.03
CA GLY A 271 28.12 20.96 -11.87
C GLY A 271 27.65 19.76 -11.05
N LYS A 272 27.90 18.57 -11.62
CA LYS A 272 27.54 17.28 -11.02
C LYS A 272 28.26 17.01 -9.70
N SER A 273 29.49 17.49 -9.51
CA SER A 273 30.26 17.25 -8.28
C SER A 273 29.67 17.97 -7.05
N GLY A 274 28.80 18.97 -7.27
CA GLY A 274 28.06 19.61 -6.18
C GLY A 274 27.01 18.71 -5.51
N ALA A 275 26.65 17.56 -6.08
CA ALA A 275 25.62 16.67 -5.53
C ALA A 275 25.94 16.14 -4.12
N ASP A 276 27.23 16.08 -3.76
CA ASP A 276 27.66 15.60 -2.45
C ASP A 276 27.69 16.66 -1.36
N ARG A 277 27.45 17.92 -1.71
CA ARG A 277 27.46 18.99 -0.73
C ARG A 277 26.26 18.89 0.23
N GLY A 278 26.51 19.19 1.50
CA GLY A 278 25.49 19.16 2.54
C GLY A 278 24.37 20.18 2.32
N ASP A 279 24.70 21.36 1.78
CA ASP A 279 23.74 22.42 1.44
C ASP A 279 22.80 21.97 0.30
N VAL A 280 23.32 21.35 -0.76
CA VAL A 280 22.52 20.75 -1.84
C VAL A 280 21.59 19.67 -1.29
N CYS A 281 22.09 18.78 -0.43
CA CYS A 281 21.27 17.73 0.20
C CYS A 281 20.12 18.32 1.04
N ALA A 282 20.38 19.37 1.82
CA ALA A 282 19.37 20.03 2.63
C ALA A 282 18.33 20.75 1.75
N LEU A 283 18.78 21.50 0.74
CA LEU A 283 17.90 22.22 -0.18
C LEU A 283 17.01 21.27 -1.00
N MET A 284 17.56 20.16 -1.49
CA MET A 284 16.78 19.14 -2.20
C MET A 284 15.67 18.55 -1.32
N LYS A 285 15.90 18.35 -0.02
CA LYS A 285 14.85 17.90 0.91
C LYS A 285 13.79 18.99 1.16
N GLN A 286 14.23 20.22 1.43
CA GLN A 286 13.33 21.33 1.73
C GLN A 286 12.43 21.69 0.54
N THR A 287 12.89 21.47 -0.68
CA THR A 287 12.16 21.80 -1.91
C THR A 287 11.38 20.62 -2.50
N TYR A 288 11.29 19.48 -1.79
CA TYR A 288 10.60 18.28 -2.27
C TYR A 288 9.17 18.54 -2.74
N TYR A 289 8.41 19.36 -1.99
CA TYR A 289 7.07 19.78 -2.38
C TYR A 289 7.05 20.43 -3.77
N LEU A 290 7.93 21.41 -4.01
CA LEU A 290 8.00 22.14 -5.27
C LEU A 290 8.49 21.25 -6.41
N GLN A 291 9.41 20.32 -6.14
CA GLN A 291 9.82 19.29 -7.10
C GLN A 291 8.62 18.45 -7.54
N ARG A 292 7.82 17.93 -6.60
CA ARG A 292 6.60 17.15 -6.92
C ARG A 292 5.56 17.99 -7.65
N LYS A 293 5.37 19.26 -7.27
CA LYS A 293 4.49 20.20 -7.96
C LYS A 293 4.87 20.33 -9.43
N HIS A 294 6.15 20.57 -9.74
CA HIS A 294 6.66 20.69 -11.11
C HIS A 294 6.67 19.36 -11.88
N ILE A 295 6.92 18.22 -11.23
CA ILE A 295 6.86 16.89 -11.87
C ILE A 295 5.42 16.51 -12.23
N ASN A 296 4.47 16.81 -11.35
CA ASN A 296 3.07 16.42 -11.50
C ASN A 296 2.29 17.36 -12.42
N ASP A 297 2.79 18.57 -12.66
CA ASP A 297 2.14 19.53 -13.52
C ASP A 297 2.21 19.06 -14.98
N THR A 298 1.05 18.61 -15.48
CA THR A 298 0.87 18.10 -16.84
C THR A 298 0.91 19.19 -17.91
N GLN A 299 0.92 20.46 -17.52
CA GLN A 299 1.06 21.61 -18.42
C GLN A 299 2.51 22.06 -18.56
N THR A 300 3.41 21.62 -17.67
CA THR A 300 4.84 21.94 -17.75
C THR A 300 5.51 21.26 -18.93
N SER A 301 6.45 21.99 -19.51
CA SER A 301 7.29 21.64 -20.63
C SER A 301 8.06 20.30 -20.48
N PRO A 302 8.60 19.74 -21.59
CA PRO A 302 9.30 18.45 -21.64
C PRO A 302 10.31 18.21 -20.52
N ILE A 303 10.69 16.96 -20.28
CA ILE A 303 11.72 16.56 -19.28
C ILE A 303 13.02 17.36 -19.37
N LYS A 304 13.35 17.86 -20.57
CA LYS A 304 14.45 18.80 -20.78
C LYS A 304 14.37 20.04 -19.88
N ASP A 305 13.19 20.61 -19.72
CA ASP A 305 12.94 21.83 -18.94
C ASP A 305 12.84 21.51 -17.45
N LEU A 306 12.33 20.32 -17.12
CA LEU A 306 12.42 19.83 -15.74
C LEU A 306 13.89 19.65 -15.32
N LYS A 307 14.73 19.14 -16.21
CA LYS A 307 16.16 18.95 -15.98
C LYS A 307 16.92 20.27 -15.87
N SER A 308 16.54 21.31 -16.61
CA SER A 308 17.13 22.64 -16.44
C SER A 308 16.76 23.26 -15.09
N LYS A 309 15.50 23.15 -14.67
CA LYS A 309 15.02 23.67 -13.38
C LYS A 309 15.54 22.89 -12.16
N TRP A 310 15.70 21.57 -12.30
CA TRP A 310 16.09 20.65 -11.23
C TRP A 310 17.25 19.73 -11.64
N PRO A 311 18.44 20.26 -11.96
CA PRO A 311 19.52 19.44 -12.50
C PRO A 311 20.05 18.40 -11.50
N TYR A 312 19.97 18.71 -10.20
CA TYR A 312 20.33 17.78 -9.14
C TYR A 312 19.35 16.61 -8.99
N LEU A 313 18.07 16.76 -9.34
CA LEU A 313 17.09 15.66 -9.33
C LEU A 313 17.49 14.51 -10.29
N PHE A 314 18.25 14.84 -11.34
CA PHE A 314 18.78 13.88 -12.31
C PHE A 314 20.17 13.33 -11.94
N GLN A 315 20.66 13.61 -10.72
CA GLN A 315 21.83 12.93 -10.17
C GLN A 315 21.37 11.73 -9.33
N GLN A 316 22.06 10.60 -9.48
CA GLN A 316 21.67 9.30 -8.89
C GLN A 316 21.33 9.39 -7.40
N LYS A 317 22.18 10.06 -6.60
CA LYS A 317 21.98 10.25 -5.16
C LYS A 317 20.63 10.90 -4.83
N HIS A 318 20.32 12.01 -5.49
CA HIS A 318 19.08 12.75 -5.21
C HIS A 318 17.87 12.09 -5.86
N MET A 319 18.05 11.37 -6.96
CA MET A 319 16.99 10.54 -7.54
C MET A 319 16.58 9.42 -6.58
N TYR A 320 17.55 8.73 -5.97
CA TYR A 320 17.27 7.73 -4.93
C TYR A 320 16.62 8.34 -3.70
N ALA A 321 17.12 9.48 -3.21
CA ALA A 321 16.50 10.18 -2.09
C ALA A 321 15.05 10.63 -2.40
N HIS A 322 14.81 11.12 -3.62
CA HIS A 322 13.48 11.53 -4.08
C HIS A 322 12.53 10.34 -4.18
N PHE A 323 13.00 9.21 -4.71
CA PHE A 323 12.23 7.96 -4.76
C PHE A 323 11.91 7.45 -3.36
N GLU A 324 12.90 7.44 -2.46
CA GLU A 324 12.71 7.01 -1.08
C GLU A 324 11.69 7.89 -0.35
N GLU A 325 11.73 9.22 -0.54
CA GLU A 325 10.72 10.12 0.01
C GLU A 325 9.33 9.88 -0.62
N LEU A 326 9.28 9.55 -1.91
CA LEU A 326 8.03 9.26 -2.63
C LEU A 326 7.35 7.96 -2.19
N THR A 327 8.12 6.91 -1.92
CA THR A 327 7.58 5.55 -1.72
C THR A 327 7.88 4.95 -0.35
N ASN A 328 8.70 5.61 0.48
CA ASN A 328 9.30 5.06 1.71
C ASN A 328 10.10 3.76 1.48
N ILE A 329 10.66 3.58 0.28
CA ILE A 329 11.48 2.41 -0.06
C ILE A 329 12.86 2.89 -0.48
N THR A 330 13.90 2.48 0.25
CA THR A 330 15.28 2.69 -0.16
C THR A 330 15.62 1.72 -1.30
N ILE A 331 15.27 2.08 -2.55
CA ILE A 331 15.27 1.15 -3.70
C ILE A 331 16.62 0.48 -3.93
N HIS A 332 17.72 1.23 -3.84
CA HIS A 332 19.07 0.69 -4.00
C HIS A 332 19.34 -0.42 -2.98
N LYS A 333 19.14 -0.15 -1.68
CA LYS A 333 19.34 -1.15 -0.62
C LYS A 333 18.41 -2.35 -0.78
N LYS A 334 17.13 -2.09 -1.09
CA LYS A 334 16.13 -3.14 -1.24
C LYS A 334 16.45 -4.06 -2.41
N LEU A 335 16.87 -3.49 -3.54
CA LEU A 335 17.27 -4.25 -4.72
C LEU A 335 18.51 -5.09 -4.42
N SER A 336 19.58 -4.50 -3.87
CA SER A 336 20.81 -5.23 -3.52
C SER A 336 20.52 -6.41 -2.58
N LEU A 337 19.81 -6.18 -1.46
CA LEU A 337 19.47 -7.24 -0.51
C LEU A 337 18.60 -8.34 -1.14
N THR A 338 17.64 -7.96 -2.00
CA THR A 338 16.77 -8.92 -2.67
C THR A 338 17.55 -9.74 -3.69
N MET A 339 18.48 -9.12 -4.42
CA MET A 339 19.35 -9.82 -5.35
C MET A 339 20.28 -10.78 -4.60
N GLU A 340 20.92 -10.37 -3.51
CA GLU A 340 21.74 -11.24 -2.67
C GLU A 340 20.95 -12.45 -2.16
N GLN A 341 19.72 -12.23 -1.70
CA GLN A 341 18.89 -13.28 -1.12
C GLN A 341 18.34 -14.28 -2.15
N TYR A 342 17.92 -13.81 -3.32
CA TYR A 342 17.13 -14.61 -4.26
C TYR A 342 17.83 -14.93 -5.57
N SER A 343 19.00 -14.33 -5.86
CA SER A 343 19.71 -14.56 -7.12
C SER A 343 20.05 -16.04 -7.34
N TYR A 344 20.71 -16.67 -6.37
CA TYR A 344 21.04 -18.09 -6.44
C TYR A 344 19.80 -18.98 -6.52
N VAL A 345 18.75 -18.67 -5.77
CA VAL A 345 17.48 -19.41 -5.79
C VAL A 345 16.85 -19.39 -7.20
N LEU A 346 16.90 -18.24 -7.87
CA LEU A 346 16.40 -18.09 -9.23
C LEU A 346 17.28 -18.82 -10.24
N VAL A 347 18.61 -18.70 -10.12
CA VAL A 347 19.56 -19.41 -10.98
C VAL A 347 19.36 -20.93 -10.85
N ASP A 348 19.30 -21.46 -9.63
CA ASP A 348 19.07 -22.89 -9.35
C ASP A 348 17.72 -23.37 -9.89
N PHE A 349 16.68 -22.53 -9.76
CA PHE A 349 15.37 -22.82 -10.34
C PHE A 349 15.47 -22.98 -11.87
N PHE A 350 16.13 -22.05 -12.57
CA PHE A 350 16.25 -22.12 -14.03
C PHE A 350 17.20 -23.23 -14.50
N LYS A 351 18.27 -23.53 -13.74
CA LYS A 351 19.17 -24.66 -14.01
C LYS A 351 18.44 -26.00 -13.87
N SER A 352 17.67 -26.17 -12.80
CA SER A 352 16.93 -27.41 -12.55
C SER A 352 15.73 -27.58 -13.48
N ARG A 353 15.10 -26.48 -13.90
CA ARG A 353 13.88 -26.49 -14.73
C ARG A 353 13.93 -25.39 -15.80
N PRO A 354 14.72 -25.55 -16.88
CA PRO A 354 14.72 -24.61 -17.99
C PRO A 354 13.33 -24.50 -18.61
N THR A 355 12.79 -23.29 -18.66
CA THR A 355 11.37 -23.08 -18.99
C THR A 355 11.11 -22.97 -20.50
N ASN A 356 12.13 -22.60 -21.28
CA ASN A 356 12.09 -22.50 -22.74
C ASN A 356 13.52 -22.54 -23.31
N ASP A 357 13.67 -22.51 -24.63
CA ASP A 357 14.98 -22.60 -25.28
C ASP A 357 15.84 -21.34 -25.12
N ASP A 358 15.24 -20.16 -24.95
CA ASP A 358 15.99 -18.92 -24.71
C ASP A 358 16.65 -18.93 -23.33
N VAL A 359 15.96 -19.43 -22.31
CA VAL A 359 16.55 -19.68 -20.98
C VAL A 359 17.71 -20.67 -21.08
N LYS A 360 17.59 -21.74 -21.89
CA LYS A 360 18.70 -22.68 -22.10
C LYS A 360 19.90 -22.02 -22.77
N LYS A 361 19.68 -21.14 -23.74
CA LYS A 361 20.77 -20.39 -24.40
C LYS A 361 21.51 -19.51 -23.40
N VAL A 362 20.77 -18.76 -22.58
CA VAL A 362 21.37 -17.90 -21.52
C VAL A 362 22.18 -18.72 -20.52
N LEU A 363 21.67 -19.88 -20.08
CA LEU A 363 22.41 -20.79 -19.19
C LEU A 363 23.63 -21.45 -19.86
N SER A 364 23.63 -21.58 -21.18
CA SER A 364 24.73 -22.19 -21.93
C SER A 364 25.84 -21.18 -22.25
N SER A 365 25.53 -19.87 -22.22
CA SER A 365 26.48 -18.78 -22.39
C SER A 365 27.08 -18.30 -21.06
N GLU A 366 27.11 -19.16 -20.02
CA GLU A 366 27.75 -18.90 -18.71
C GLU A 366 29.28 -18.77 -18.86
N GLU A 367 29.75 -17.72 -19.51
CA GLU A 367 31.06 -17.16 -19.19
C GLU A 367 30.97 -16.48 -17.80
N GLU A 368 32.09 -16.18 -17.14
CA GLU A 368 32.21 -15.64 -15.77
C GLU A 368 31.45 -14.30 -15.58
N GLU A 369 30.13 -14.33 -15.64
CA GLU A 369 29.25 -13.19 -15.51
C GLU A 369 28.78 -13.10 -14.06
N GLU A 370 28.65 -11.87 -13.55
CA GLU A 370 28.14 -11.65 -12.20
C GLU A 370 26.74 -12.27 -12.04
N VAL A 371 26.35 -12.68 -10.83
CA VAL A 371 25.06 -13.37 -10.64
C VAL A 371 23.88 -12.42 -10.94
N GLY A 372 24.04 -11.12 -10.69
CA GLY A 372 23.03 -10.10 -10.92
C GLY A 372 22.55 -9.99 -12.38
N PRO A 373 23.43 -9.65 -13.34
CA PRO A 373 23.12 -9.69 -14.78
C PRO A 373 22.51 -11.00 -15.25
N LEU A 374 23.07 -12.13 -14.83
CA LEU A 374 22.60 -13.44 -15.24
C LEU A 374 21.13 -13.62 -14.86
N VAL A 375 20.75 -13.26 -13.63
CA VAL A 375 19.36 -13.30 -13.17
C VAL A 375 18.44 -12.42 -14.01
N ILE A 376 18.87 -11.21 -14.38
CA ILE A 376 18.07 -10.31 -15.24
C ILE A 376 17.86 -10.96 -16.61
N LYS A 377 18.91 -11.49 -17.25
CA LYS A 377 18.83 -12.18 -18.54
C LYS A 377 17.92 -13.41 -18.47
N LEU A 378 18.00 -14.20 -17.39
CA LEU A 378 17.15 -15.36 -17.18
C LEU A 378 15.67 -14.97 -17.02
N ILE A 379 15.37 -13.89 -16.31
CA ILE A 379 14.00 -13.38 -16.16
C ILE A 379 13.46 -12.90 -17.53
N LEU A 380 14.22 -12.10 -18.27
CA LEU A 380 13.82 -11.63 -19.60
C LEU A 380 13.57 -12.81 -20.55
N ALA A 381 14.49 -13.78 -20.60
CA ALA A 381 14.35 -14.99 -21.42
C ALA A 381 13.15 -15.85 -21.00
N HIS A 382 12.87 -15.97 -19.69
CA HIS A 382 11.71 -16.70 -19.20
C HIS A 382 10.40 -16.11 -19.73
N PHE A 383 10.27 -14.78 -19.70
CA PHE A 383 9.11 -14.05 -20.19
C PHE A 383 9.12 -13.79 -21.70
N ARG A 384 10.19 -14.19 -22.41
CA ARG A 384 10.42 -13.92 -23.84
C ARG A 384 10.41 -12.44 -24.15
N GLU A 385 10.96 -11.65 -23.23
CA GLU A 385 11.19 -10.23 -23.43
C GLU A 385 12.56 -10.05 -24.11
N ASP A 386 12.56 -9.25 -25.17
CA ASP A 386 13.78 -8.88 -25.88
C ASP A 386 14.63 -7.96 -24.99
N PRO A 387 15.89 -8.32 -24.67
CA PRO A 387 16.78 -7.45 -23.90
C PRO A 387 16.93 -6.06 -24.54
N ASP A 388 16.94 -5.97 -25.87
CA ASP A 388 17.04 -4.69 -26.58
C ASP A 388 15.78 -3.83 -26.36
N GLY A 389 14.67 -4.46 -25.97
CA GLY A 389 13.41 -3.87 -25.52
C GLY A 389 13.53 -2.99 -24.28
N LEU A 390 14.54 -3.22 -23.44
CA LEU A 390 14.77 -2.52 -22.18
C LEU A 390 16.16 -1.88 -22.09
N LEU A 391 17.17 -2.57 -22.61
CA LEU A 391 18.58 -2.23 -22.51
C LEU A 391 19.11 -1.73 -23.85
N LEU A 392 19.98 -0.74 -23.82
CA LEU A 392 20.80 -0.32 -24.96
C LEU A 392 22.26 -0.40 -24.53
N PHE A 393 23.06 -1.18 -25.22
CA PHE A 393 24.48 -1.28 -24.94
C PHE A 393 25.22 -0.17 -25.67
N ALA A 394 26.15 0.48 -24.97
CA ALA A 394 27.01 1.51 -25.53
C ALA A 394 28.45 1.30 -25.04
N ASP A 395 29.41 1.87 -25.77
CA ASP A 395 30.82 1.83 -25.39
C ASP A 395 31.03 2.36 -23.96
N LYS A 396 31.97 1.77 -23.22
CA LYS A 396 32.27 2.13 -21.83
C LYS A 396 32.51 3.63 -21.63
N CYS A 397 33.11 4.29 -22.62
CA CYS A 397 33.45 5.70 -22.59
C CYS A 397 32.40 6.59 -23.25
N ALA A 398 31.28 6.03 -23.73
CA ALA A 398 30.25 6.78 -24.42
C ALA A 398 29.60 7.83 -23.50
N THR A 399 29.65 9.08 -23.93
CA THR A 399 28.92 10.16 -23.29
C THR A 399 27.46 10.16 -23.76
N ALA A 400 26.61 10.92 -23.06
CA ALA A 400 25.23 11.12 -23.50
C ALA A 400 25.15 11.69 -24.94
N ALA A 401 26.11 12.54 -25.34
CA ALA A 401 26.16 13.08 -26.69
C ALA A 401 26.55 12.01 -27.72
N ASP A 402 27.49 11.13 -27.35
CA ASP A 402 27.89 10.01 -28.21
C ASP A 402 26.70 9.07 -28.42
N ILE A 403 26.00 8.69 -27.35
CA ILE A 403 24.80 7.84 -27.41
C ILE A 403 23.72 8.43 -28.33
N HIS A 404 23.46 9.74 -28.24
CA HIS A 404 22.49 10.41 -29.11
C HIS A 404 22.89 10.40 -30.60
N THR A 405 24.18 10.27 -30.89
CA THR A 405 24.73 10.30 -32.25
C THR A 405 24.87 8.88 -32.82
N THR A 406 25.25 7.91 -31.99
CA THR A 406 25.55 6.53 -32.41
C THR A 406 24.36 5.59 -32.32
N LEU A 407 23.43 5.84 -31.39
CA LEU A 407 22.27 4.97 -31.16
C LEU A 407 20.96 5.64 -31.56
N THR A 408 20.08 4.85 -32.18
CA THR A 408 18.69 5.27 -32.43
C THR A 408 17.89 5.10 -31.15
N ILE A 409 17.74 6.17 -30.37
CA ILE A 409 17.01 6.12 -29.08
C ILE A 409 15.49 6.11 -29.35
N PRO A 410 14.77 5.06 -28.94
CA PRO A 410 13.32 4.99 -29.12
C PRO A 410 12.60 5.99 -28.22
N GLY A 411 11.35 6.33 -28.54
CA GLY A 411 10.53 7.23 -27.71
C GLY A 411 10.15 6.64 -26.34
N SER A 412 10.23 5.31 -26.20
CA SER A 412 10.08 4.63 -24.90
C SER A 412 11.38 4.74 -24.07
N PRO A 413 11.31 4.92 -22.75
CA PRO A 413 12.49 4.87 -21.88
C PRO A 413 13.31 3.59 -22.07
N ARG A 414 14.63 3.73 -22.12
CA ARG A 414 15.59 2.62 -22.16
C ARG A 414 16.67 2.83 -21.11
N LEU A 415 17.27 1.74 -20.65
CA LEU A 415 18.43 1.75 -19.79
C LEU A 415 19.67 1.63 -20.67
N VAL A 416 20.52 2.66 -20.68
CA VAL A 416 21.80 2.58 -21.38
C VAL A 416 22.82 1.94 -20.46
N VAL A 417 23.35 0.80 -20.90
CA VAL A 417 24.38 0.03 -20.21
C VAL A 417 25.70 0.30 -20.92
N LEU A 418 26.63 0.95 -20.23
CA LEU A 418 27.99 1.14 -20.73
C LEU A 418 28.74 -0.18 -20.56
N GLU A 419 29.37 -0.70 -21.61
CA GLU A 419 30.05 -2.01 -21.64
C GLU A 419 31.20 -2.09 -20.62
N CYS A 420 30.83 -2.38 -19.38
CA CYS A 420 31.57 -3.13 -18.40
C CYS A 420 30.54 -3.94 -17.63
N CYS A 421 30.91 -5.18 -17.27
CA CYS A 421 30.16 -6.11 -16.43
C CYS A 421 29.13 -5.39 -15.56
N PHE A 422 27.86 -5.83 -15.62
CA PHE A 422 26.71 -5.26 -14.89
C PHE A 422 27.01 -5.03 -13.39
N SER A 423 27.70 -3.94 -13.10
CA SER A 423 27.76 -3.33 -11.80
C SER A 423 26.48 -2.53 -11.69
N VAL A 424 25.70 -2.81 -10.65
CA VAL A 424 24.42 -2.17 -10.29
C VAL A 424 24.51 -0.63 -10.16
N ASN A 425 25.70 -0.05 -10.31
CA ASN A 425 25.99 1.35 -10.04
C ASN A 425 25.97 2.28 -11.26
N ASP A 426 26.07 1.79 -12.50
CA ASP A 426 26.26 2.65 -13.69
C ASP A 426 25.06 2.62 -14.65
N VAL A 427 23.94 3.23 -14.23
CA VAL A 427 22.80 3.49 -15.12
C VAL A 427 22.78 4.98 -15.48
N ILE A 428 23.06 5.28 -16.75
CA ILE A 428 22.85 6.63 -17.29
C ILE A 428 21.43 6.72 -17.84
N LEU A 429 20.57 7.49 -17.17
CA LEU A 429 19.27 7.87 -17.72
C LEU A 429 19.47 8.91 -18.85
N THR A 430 19.34 8.47 -20.09
CA THR A 430 19.20 9.35 -21.26
C THR A 430 17.93 9.04 -22.03
N GLY A 431 17.23 10.11 -22.44
CA GLY A 431 16.22 10.08 -23.50
C GLY A 431 14.80 9.69 -23.10
N LEU A 432 13.99 10.69 -22.72
CA LEU A 432 12.60 10.73 -23.17
C LEU A 432 12.56 11.70 -24.35
N ASN A 433 12.47 11.14 -25.56
CA ASN A 433 12.43 11.91 -26.79
C ASN A 433 11.01 12.50 -26.93
N CYS A 434 10.83 13.74 -26.48
CA CYS A 434 9.59 14.49 -26.68
C CYS A 434 9.57 15.08 -28.09
N ASN A 435 9.28 14.25 -29.09
CA ASN A 435 8.80 14.70 -30.38
C ASN A 435 7.58 13.85 -30.77
N ASN A 436 6.44 14.17 -30.17
CA ASN A 436 5.13 13.95 -30.80
C ASN A 436 4.49 15.33 -30.94
N GLN A 437 4.96 16.09 -31.94
CA GLN A 437 4.12 17.05 -32.63
C GLN A 437 3.58 16.36 -33.87
N ASP A 438 2.26 16.25 -33.91
CA ASP A 438 1.38 16.07 -35.07
C ASP A 438 1.70 14.95 -36.08
N LYS A 439 0.90 13.87 -35.99
CA LYS A 439 0.09 13.36 -37.12
C LYS A 439 -1.01 12.41 -36.65
#